data_AF-A0A514XMW3-F1
#
_entry.id   AF-A0A514XMW3-F1
#
_cell.length_a   1.000
_cell.length_b   1.000
_cell.length_c   1.000
_cell.angle_alpha   90.00
_cell.angle_beta   90.00
_cell.angle_gamma   90.00
#
_symmetry.space_group_name_H-M   'P 1'
#
loop_
_entity.id
_entity.type
_entity.pdbx_description
1 polymer ?
#
loop_
_entity_poly.entity_id
_entity_poly.type
_entity_poly.pdbx_seq_one_letter_code
_entity_poly.pdbx_strand_id
1 'polypeptide(L)'
;MTDILYVVLLIIGALLIYFRPLAKTFGIPIYWEIGAGSLAVVAFAIHMMVTYVIQAEIEESLAKQPCGSSSPQGQCYNLDRSVCEAAWNSVDQGCKDEAAPVLKERPGALIGPIINRCKARRMDKVLRFNRIKADTALCRAYFDYIDSPH
;
A
#
# COMPACT_ATOMS: atom_id res chain seq x y z
N MET A 1 1.47 14.15 -4.64
CA MET A 1 0.51 15.17 -5.15
C MET A 1 -0.92 14.83 -4.74
N THR A 2 -1.30 13.55 -4.74
CA THR A 2 -2.56 13.02 -4.20
C THR A 2 -2.75 13.28 -2.70
N ASP A 3 -1.69 13.14 -1.88
CA ASP A 3 -1.83 13.29 -0.42
C ASP A 3 -2.24 14.70 0.02
N ILE A 4 -1.74 15.73 -0.66
CA ILE A 4 -2.09 17.12 -0.39
C ILE A 4 -3.60 17.33 -0.62
N LEU A 5 -4.16 16.73 -1.67
CA LEU A 5 -5.59 16.84 -1.99
C LEU A 5 -6.46 16.19 -0.90
N TYR A 6 -6.07 15.01 -0.40
CA TYR A 6 -6.79 14.33 0.68
C TYR A 6 -6.70 15.08 2.02
N VAL A 7 -5.56 15.69 2.33
CA VAL A 7 -5.40 16.56 3.51
C VAL A 7 -6.28 17.80 3.40
N VAL A 8 -6.35 18.42 2.23
CA VAL A 8 -7.24 19.57 1.97
C VAL A 8 -8.71 19.16 2.13
N LEU A 9 -9.09 17.98 1.63
CA LEU A 9 -10.43 17.39 1.82
C LEU A 9 -10.76 17.18 3.31
N LEU A 10 -9.80 16.72 4.11
CA LEU A 10 -9.98 16.57 5.56
C LEU A 10 -10.24 17.93 6.22
N ILE A 11 -9.45 18.95 5.90
CA ILE A 11 -9.61 20.31 6.46
C ILE A 11 -10.99 20.87 6.08
N ILE A 12 -11.37 20.76 4.81
CA ILE A 12 -12.70 21.21 4.34
C ILE A 12 -13.81 20.44 5.05
N GLY A 13 -13.70 19.11 5.15
CA GLY A 13 -14.68 18.27 5.84
C GLY A 13 -14.84 18.65 7.32
N ALA A 14 -13.74 18.88 8.03
CA ALA A 14 -13.76 19.33 9.42
C ALA A 14 -14.41 20.72 9.57
N LEU A 15 -14.12 21.65 8.64
CA LEU A 15 -14.72 22.99 8.63
C LEU A 15 -16.24 22.94 8.42
N LEU A 16 -16.71 22.10 7.50
CA LEU A 16 -18.15 21.90 7.23
C LEU A 16 -18.88 21.33 8.46
N ILE A 17 -18.28 20.38 9.17
CA ILE A 17 -18.89 19.76 10.37
C ILE A 17 -18.94 20.75 11.56
N TYR A 18 -17.82 21.44 11.83
CA TYR A 18 -17.67 22.27 13.03
C TYR A 18 -18.25 23.67 12.88
N PHE A 19 -17.88 24.38 11.83
CA PHE A 19 -18.26 25.79 11.67
C PHE A 19 -19.63 25.94 11.01
N ARG A 20 -20.01 24.95 10.19
CA ARG A 20 -21.26 24.92 9.41
C ARG A 20 -21.49 26.22 8.63
N PRO A 21 -20.48 26.70 7.88
CA PRO A 21 -20.57 27.98 7.20
C PRO A 21 -21.77 28.03 6.26
N LEU A 22 -22.09 26.94 5.55
CA LEU A 22 -23.12 26.94 4.50
C LEU A 22 -24.53 26.99 5.07
N ALA A 23 -24.81 26.23 6.14
CA ALA A 23 -26.09 26.30 6.84
C ALA A 23 -26.32 27.70 7.45
N LYS A 24 -25.27 28.35 7.94
CA LYS A 24 -25.36 29.70 8.55
C LYS A 24 -25.52 30.83 7.54
N THR A 25 -24.88 30.75 6.37
CA THR A 25 -24.89 31.83 5.38
C THR A 25 -25.91 31.63 4.26
N PHE A 26 -26.18 30.40 3.85
CA PHE A 26 -27.04 30.10 2.69
C PHE A 26 -28.32 29.34 3.05
N GLY A 27 -28.56 29.04 4.33
CA GLY A 27 -29.80 28.38 4.78
C GLY A 27 -29.93 26.92 4.35
N ILE A 28 -28.83 26.28 3.95
CA ILE A 28 -28.82 24.85 3.56
C ILE A 28 -29.16 24.00 4.79
N PRO A 29 -29.95 22.91 4.66
CA PRO A 29 -30.25 22.06 5.80
C PRO A 29 -28.97 21.46 6.39
N ILE A 30 -28.82 21.57 7.71
CA ILE A 30 -27.62 21.19 8.47
C ILE A 30 -27.16 19.75 8.15
N TYR A 31 -28.09 18.84 7.94
CA TYR A 31 -27.80 17.43 7.64
C TYR A 31 -27.03 17.24 6.33
N TRP A 32 -27.24 18.09 5.32
CA TRP A 32 -26.50 18.02 4.05
C TRP A 32 -25.04 18.43 4.22
N GLU A 33 -24.79 19.47 5.02
CA GLU A 33 -23.44 19.95 5.29
C GLU A 33 -22.65 18.97 6.15
N ILE A 34 -23.28 18.42 7.19
CA ILE A 34 -22.70 17.35 8.01
C ILE A 34 -22.44 16.11 7.15
N GLY A 35 -23.39 15.70 6.32
CA GLY A 35 -23.24 14.55 5.42
C GLY A 35 -22.05 14.70 4.47
N ALA A 36 -21.93 15.85 3.80
CA ALA A 36 -20.80 16.14 2.91
C ALA A 36 -19.47 16.17 3.66
N GLY A 37 -19.42 16.79 4.85
CA GLY A 37 -18.22 16.82 5.68
C GLY A 37 -17.80 15.43 6.16
N SER A 38 -18.75 14.61 6.62
CA SER A 38 -18.48 13.23 7.03
C SER A 38 -17.97 12.38 5.86
N LEU A 39 -18.52 12.55 4.66
CA LEU A 39 -18.08 11.82 3.47
C LEU A 39 -16.63 12.15 3.09
N ALA A 40 -16.23 13.42 3.21
CA ALA A 40 -14.85 13.85 2.99
C ALA A 40 -13.87 13.24 4.01
N VAL A 41 -14.26 13.16 5.29
CA VAL A 41 -13.46 12.50 6.34
C VAL A 41 -13.33 11.00 6.09
N VAL A 42 -14.42 10.33 5.68
CA VAL A 42 -14.38 8.90 5.32
C VAL A 42 -13.47 8.65 4.12
N ALA A 43 -13.55 9.49 3.09
CA ALA A 43 -12.66 9.38 1.92
C ALA A 43 -11.18 9.54 2.31
N PHE A 44 -10.85 10.48 3.21
CA PHE A 44 -9.51 10.62 3.76
C PHE A 44 -9.06 9.37 4.54
N ALA A 45 -9.93 8.82 5.40
CA ALA A 45 -9.61 7.63 6.17
C ALA A 45 -9.34 6.41 5.27
N ILE A 46 -10.13 6.24 4.20
CA ILE A 46 -9.89 5.19 3.20
C ILE A 46 -8.55 5.40 2.50
N HIS A 47 -8.23 6.63 2.08
CA HIS A 47 -6.94 6.95 1.46
C HIS A 47 -5.77 6.60 2.39
N MET A 48 -5.85 6.98 3.67
CA MET A 48 -4.82 6.67 4.66
C MET A 48 -4.66 5.16 4.88
N MET A 49 -5.77 4.42 4.97
CA MET A 49 -5.75 2.97 5.13
C MET A 49 -5.07 2.29 3.94
N VAL A 50 -5.46 2.65 2.71
CA VAL A 50 -4.91 2.05 1.49
C VAL A 50 -3.44 2.40 1.29
N THR A 51 -3.07 3.65 1.53
CA THR A 51 -1.73 4.15 1.21
C THR A 51 -0.70 3.72 2.24
N TYR A 52 -1.05 3.72 3.54
CA TYR A 52 -0.06 3.53 4.60
C TYR A 52 -0.24 2.23 5.37
N VAL A 53 -1.47 1.84 5.69
CA VAL A 53 -1.72 0.65 6.53
C VAL A 53 -1.51 -0.63 5.74
N ILE A 54 -2.08 -0.72 4.53
CA ILE A 54 -1.94 -1.91 3.68
C ILE A 54 -0.48 -2.12 3.26
N GLN A 55 0.24 -1.04 2.90
CA GLN A 55 1.65 -1.14 2.53
C GLN A 55 2.52 -1.60 3.71
N ALA A 56 2.28 -1.08 4.92
CA ALA A 56 3.00 -1.51 6.11
C ALA A 56 2.75 -2.99 6.45
N GLU A 57 1.50 -3.48 6.34
CA GLU A 57 1.19 -4.90 6.52
C GLU A 57 1.87 -5.78 5.47
N ILE A 58 1.96 -5.33 4.21
CA ILE A 58 2.69 -6.04 3.15
C ILE A 58 4.18 -6.16 3.53
N GLU A 59 4.81 -5.09 3.99
CA GLU A 59 6.23 -5.12 4.39
C GLU A 59 6.51 -5.97 5.63
N GLU A 60 5.62 -5.92 6.63
CA GLU A 60 5.74 -6.73 7.84
C GLU A 60 5.52 -8.22 7.57
N SER A 61 4.52 -8.56 6.73
CA SER A 61 4.25 -9.95 6.34
C SER A 61 5.39 -10.54 5.51
N LEU A 62 5.97 -9.75 4.60
CA LEU A 62 7.18 -10.08 3.84
C LEU A 62 8.39 -10.38 4.72
N ALA A 63 8.56 -9.63 5.81
CA ALA A 63 9.69 -9.78 6.72
C ALA A 63 9.58 -11.04 7.60
N LYS A 64 8.36 -11.47 7.97
CA LYS A 64 8.15 -12.62 8.88
C LYS A 64 7.99 -13.95 8.15
N GLN A 65 7.14 -14.02 7.12
CA GLN A 65 6.84 -15.24 6.38
C GLN A 65 6.46 -14.91 4.92
N PRO A 66 7.42 -14.89 3.98
CA PRO A 66 7.17 -14.39 2.63
C PRO A 66 6.17 -15.24 1.85
N CYS A 67 5.96 -16.51 2.20
CA CYS A 67 5.08 -17.45 1.49
C CYS A 67 4.03 -18.10 2.42
N GLY A 68 3.69 -17.44 3.52
CA GLY A 68 2.60 -17.89 4.40
C GLY A 68 1.22 -17.74 3.74
N SER A 69 0.21 -18.45 4.23
CA SER A 69 -1.17 -18.29 3.75
C SER A 69 -1.75 -16.89 4.01
N SER A 70 -1.15 -16.15 4.95
CA SER A 70 -1.46 -14.75 5.23
C SER A 70 -0.60 -13.76 4.44
N SER A 71 0.42 -14.21 3.72
CA SER A 71 1.28 -13.30 2.94
C SER A 71 0.65 -12.98 1.58
N PRO A 72 0.96 -11.82 0.99
CA PRO A 72 0.51 -11.49 -0.35
C PRO A 72 0.92 -12.55 -1.38
N GLN A 73 2.10 -13.17 -1.25
CA GLN A 73 2.54 -14.21 -2.16
C GLN A 73 1.69 -15.48 -2.05
N GLY A 74 1.32 -15.88 -0.82
CA GLY A 74 0.47 -17.06 -0.60
C GLY A 74 -1.00 -16.82 -0.97
N GLN A 75 -1.47 -15.57 -0.98
CA GLN A 75 -2.85 -15.22 -1.33
C GLN A 75 -3.06 -14.86 -2.80
N CYS A 76 -2.04 -14.23 -3.41
CA CYS A 76 -2.14 -13.62 -4.74
C CYS A 76 -1.52 -14.46 -5.85
N TYR A 77 -0.89 -15.60 -5.52
CA TYR A 77 -0.42 -16.56 -6.50
C TYR A 77 -0.95 -17.95 -6.17
N ASN A 78 -1.24 -18.73 -7.22
CA ASN A 78 -1.55 -20.15 -7.09
C ASN A 78 -0.25 -20.95 -7.11
N LEU A 79 0.47 -20.95 -5.99
CA LEU A 79 1.78 -21.61 -5.86
C LEU A 79 1.83 -22.44 -4.59
N ASP A 80 2.46 -23.61 -4.70
CA ASP A 80 2.86 -24.36 -3.51
C ASP A 80 3.88 -23.55 -2.71
N ARG A 81 3.78 -23.64 -1.38
CA ARG A 81 4.63 -22.88 -0.45
C ARG A 81 6.12 -23.11 -0.72
N SER A 82 6.54 -24.34 -1.00
CA SER A 82 7.92 -24.69 -1.31
C SER A 82 8.42 -24.01 -2.59
N VAL A 83 7.57 -23.92 -3.61
CA VAL A 83 7.88 -23.24 -4.88
C VAL A 83 7.99 -21.73 -4.67
N CYS A 84 7.08 -21.16 -3.88
CA CYS A 84 7.14 -19.76 -3.49
C CYS A 84 8.43 -19.43 -2.72
N GLU A 85 8.78 -20.22 -1.70
CA GLU A 85 9.98 -19.99 -0.90
C GLU A 85 11.26 -20.16 -1.72
N ALA A 86 11.29 -21.15 -2.63
CA ALA A 86 12.40 -21.34 -3.57
C ALA A 86 12.57 -20.14 -4.50
N ALA A 87 11.49 -19.64 -5.10
CA ALA A 87 11.51 -18.47 -5.98
C ALA A 87 11.87 -17.18 -5.23
N TRP A 88 11.43 -17.04 -3.98
CA TRP A 88 11.80 -15.92 -3.11
C TRP A 88 13.29 -15.94 -2.77
N ASN A 89 13.85 -17.11 -2.47
CA ASN A 89 15.25 -17.24 -2.08
C ASN A 89 16.21 -17.18 -3.28
N SER A 90 15.79 -17.63 -4.47
CA SER A 90 16.63 -17.61 -5.67
C SER A 90 17.02 -16.20 -6.13
N VAL A 91 16.27 -15.18 -5.72
CA VAL A 91 16.49 -13.78 -6.09
C VAL A 91 17.14 -12.96 -4.97
N ASP A 92 17.35 -13.53 -3.78
CA ASP A 92 17.83 -12.83 -2.59
C ASP A 92 19.20 -12.18 -2.77
N GLN A 93 20.18 -12.94 -3.26
CA GLN A 93 21.54 -12.46 -3.45
C GLN A 93 21.58 -11.33 -4.50
N GLY A 94 20.90 -11.52 -5.62
CA GLY A 94 20.86 -10.52 -6.69
C GLY A 94 20.20 -9.20 -6.25
N CYS A 95 19.30 -9.22 -5.28
CA CYS A 95 18.69 -8.02 -4.70
C CYS A 95 19.56 -7.36 -3.63
N LYS A 96 20.32 -8.15 -2.85
CA LYS A 96 21.33 -7.61 -1.91
C LYS A 96 22.44 -6.87 -2.65
N ASP A 97 22.90 -7.44 -3.76
CA ASP A 97 23.95 -6.85 -4.58
C ASP A 97 23.47 -5.53 -5.24
N GLU A 98 22.20 -5.47 -5.66
CA GLU A 98 21.58 -4.25 -6.22
C GLU A 98 21.36 -3.15 -5.16
N ALA A 99 21.08 -3.54 -3.91
CA ALA A 99 20.89 -2.62 -2.79
C ALA A 99 22.22 -2.09 -2.22
N ALA A 100 23.32 -2.85 -2.33
CA ALA A 100 24.63 -2.49 -1.80
C ALA A 100 25.14 -1.06 -2.17
N PRO A 101 25.06 -0.59 -3.44
CA PRO A 101 25.48 0.77 -3.79
C PRO A 101 24.59 1.84 -3.15
N VAL A 102 23.27 1.61 -3.09
CA VAL A 102 22.31 2.54 -2.46
C VAL A 102 22.58 2.68 -0.97
N LEU A 103 22.93 1.58 -0.31
CA LEU A 103 23.26 1.56 1.12
C LEU A 103 24.58 2.25 1.43
N LYS A 104 25.54 2.20 0.49
CA LYS A 104 26.80 2.94 0.61
C LYS A 104 26.58 4.45 0.56
N GLU A 105 25.60 4.92 -0.22
CA GLU A 105 25.24 6.34 -0.32
C GLU A 105 24.28 6.79 0.79
N ARG A 106 23.48 5.89 1.34
CA ARG A 106 22.48 6.18 2.39
C ARG A 106 22.52 5.12 3.50
N PRO A 107 23.49 5.19 4.43
CA PRO A 107 23.65 4.21 5.50
C PRO A 107 22.46 4.15 6.49
N GLY A 108 21.60 5.18 6.50
CA GLY A 108 20.35 5.19 7.29
C GLY A 108 19.13 4.60 6.57
N ALA A 109 19.25 4.11 5.33
CA ALA A 109 18.13 3.51 4.62
C ALA A 109 17.80 2.13 5.20
N LEU A 110 16.51 1.85 5.36
CA LEU A 110 16.03 0.54 5.80
C LEU A 110 16.32 -0.51 4.71
N ILE A 111 17.28 -1.38 4.98
CA ILE A 111 17.75 -2.45 4.06
C ILE A 111 16.62 -3.44 3.73
N GLY A 112 15.80 -3.79 4.74
CA GLY A 112 14.75 -4.81 4.63
C GLY A 112 13.71 -4.49 3.53
N PRO A 113 13.04 -3.33 3.57
CA PRO A 113 12.05 -2.94 2.56
C PRO A 113 12.58 -2.93 1.13
N ILE A 114 13.78 -2.38 0.90
CA ILE A 114 14.40 -2.31 -0.43
C ILE A 114 14.64 -3.71 -1.00
N ILE A 115 15.23 -4.60 -0.18
CA ILE A 115 15.48 -5.98 -0.59
C ILE A 115 14.16 -6.71 -0.81
N ASN A 116 13.21 -6.62 0.12
CA ASN A 116 11.92 -7.33 0.02
C ASN A 116 11.14 -6.92 -1.23
N ARG A 117 11.15 -5.63 -1.57
CA ARG A 117 10.49 -5.15 -2.78
C ARG A 117 11.19 -5.61 -4.04
N CYS A 118 12.52 -5.58 -4.08
CA CYS A 118 13.28 -6.14 -5.19
C CYS A 118 12.96 -7.64 -5.39
N LYS A 119 12.94 -8.41 -4.30
CA LYS A 119 12.64 -9.84 -4.34
C LYS A 119 11.22 -10.09 -4.84
N ALA A 120 10.23 -9.36 -4.32
CA ALA A 120 8.84 -9.45 -4.76
C ALA A 120 8.69 -9.15 -6.26
N ARG A 121 9.36 -8.10 -6.76
CA ARG A 121 9.34 -7.73 -8.18
C ARG A 121 10.02 -8.76 -9.08
N ARG A 122 11.17 -9.30 -8.67
CA ARG A 122 11.89 -10.32 -9.46
C ARG A 122 11.16 -11.65 -9.47
N MET A 123 10.60 -12.04 -8.33
CA MET A 123 9.76 -13.22 -8.20
C MET A 123 8.52 -13.12 -9.10
N ASP A 124 7.83 -11.97 -9.06
CA ASP A 124 6.66 -11.72 -9.89
C ASP A 124 6.97 -11.84 -11.39
N LYS A 125 8.10 -11.32 -11.88
CA LYS A 125 8.49 -11.46 -13.29
C LYS A 125 8.52 -12.92 -13.76
N VAL A 126 8.92 -13.85 -12.89
CA VAL A 126 9.00 -15.28 -13.21
C VAL A 126 7.64 -15.96 -13.03
N LEU A 127 6.85 -15.51 -12.07
CA LEU A 127 5.62 -16.17 -11.63
C LEU A 127 4.34 -15.44 -12.05
N ARG A 128 4.44 -14.44 -12.93
CA ARG A 128 3.32 -13.58 -13.35
C ARG A 128 2.10 -14.35 -13.86
N PHE A 129 2.33 -15.48 -14.51
CA PHE A 129 1.29 -16.36 -15.04
C PHE A 129 0.51 -17.11 -13.94
N ASN A 130 1.06 -17.19 -12.73
CA ASN A 130 0.42 -17.83 -11.58
C ASN A 130 -0.36 -16.84 -10.70
N ARG A 131 -0.45 -15.55 -11.08
CA ARG A 131 -1.24 -14.56 -10.34
C ARG A 131 -2.71 -15.00 -10.31
N ILE A 132 -3.31 -15.00 -9.13
CA ILE A 132 -4.74 -15.23 -8.91
C ILE A 132 -5.34 -14.07 -8.12
N LYS A 133 -6.67 -13.92 -8.20
CA LYS A 133 -7.42 -12.96 -7.38
C LYS A 133 -6.88 -11.52 -7.47
N ALA A 134 -6.38 -11.13 -8.64
CA ALA A 134 -5.83 -9.80 -8.91
C ALA A 134 -6.83 -8.66 -8.64
N ASP A 135 -8.12 -8.98 -8.60
CA ASP A 135 -9.21 -8.04 -8.35
C ASP A 135 -9.46 -7.77 -6.85
N THR A 136 -8.88 -8.57 -5.95
CA THR A 136 -8.99 -8.32 -4.51
C THR A 136 -8.14 -7.10 -4.11
N ALA A 137 -8.62 -6.33 -3.13
CA ALA A 137 -7.95 -5.10 -2.70
C ALA A 137 -6.50 -5.35 -2.26
N LEU A 138 -6.23 -6.46 -1.55
CA LEU A 138 -4.89 -6.83 -1.10
C LEU A 138 -3.96 -7.18 -2.26
N CYS A 139 -4.40 -8.01 -3.21
CA CYS A 139 -3.56 -8.40 -4.33
C CYS A 139 -3.32 -7.26 -5.31
N ARG A 140 -4.32 -6.40 -5.53
CA ARG A 140 -4.15 -5.19 -6.32
C ARG A 140 -3.11 -4.26 -5.68
N ALA A 141 -3.24 -3.97 -4.38
CA ALA A 141 -2.27 -3.14 -3.66
C ALA A 141 -0.85 -3.74 -3.67
N TYR A 142 -0.74 -5.07 -3.54
CA TYR A 142 0.54 -5.76 -3.64
C TYR A 142 1.15 -5.68 -5.05
N PHE A 143 0.35 -5.88 -6.10
CA PHE A 143 0.83 -5.75 -7.48
C PHE A 143 1.21 -4.31 -7.82
N ASP A 144 0.45 -3.32 -7.36
CA ASP A 144 0.79 -1.91 -7.51
C ASP A 144 2.09 -1.56 -6.74
N TYR A 145 2.31 -2.14 -5.56
CA TYR A 145 3.55 -1.98 -4.79
C TYR A 145 4.78 -2.51 -5.53
N ILE A 146 4.71 -3.69 -6.16
CA ILE A 146 5.84 -4.27 -6.91
C ILE A 146 6.07 -3.59 -8.27
N ASP A 147 5.00 -3.11 -8.92
CA ASP A 147 5.06 -2.49 -10.24
C ASP A 147 5.43 -1.00 -10.16
N SER A 148 5.21 -0.36 -9.00
CA SER A 148 5.60 1.04 -8.77
C SER A 148 7.13 1.21 -8.85
N PRO A 149 7.63 2.17 -9.66
CA PRO A 149 9.06 2.37 -9.93
C PRO A 149 9.82 3.07 -8.81
N HIS A 150 9.15 3.48 -7.72
CA HIS A 150 9.72 4.29 -6.63
C HIS A 150 10.02 3.47 -5.40
#